data_AF-A0A3D3ZS36-F1
#
_entry.id   AF-A0A3D3ZS36-F1
#
_cell.length_a   1.000
_cell.length_b   1.000
_cell.length_c   1.000
_cell.angle_alpha   90.00
_cell.angle_beta   90.00
_cell.angle_gamma   90.00
#
_symmetry.space_group_name_H-M   'P 1'
#
loop_
_entity.id
_entity.type
_entity.pdbx_description
1 polymer ?
#
loop_
_entity_poly.entity_id
_entity_poly.type
_entity_poly.pdbx_seq_one_letter_code
_entity_poly.pdbx_strand_id
1 'polypeptide(L)'
;LSQISTGGMTVDHLDAVSRPHSISGNLVHHGCSRNEFYEYKASAEKLCQVGCMMENLGCKGTQAAGDCNTRAWNGSGSCISGGYPCIACTEPGFEEPGHPFAETPKIAGIPIGLPTDMPKAWFVALSSLSKAATPRRLRENASSDRLNVYPERKKTGRKL
;
A
#
# COMPACT_ATOMS: atom_id res chain seq x y z
N LEU A 1 8.95 -24.48 -8.35
CA LEU A 1 9.36 -25.87 -8.68
C LEU A 1 8.61 -26.91 -7.84
N SER A 2 8.63 -26.84 -6.50
CA SER A 2 7.90 -27.79 -5.64
C SER A 2 6.42 -27.98 -6.04
N GLN A 3 5.65 -26.88 -6.17
CA GLN A 3 4.24 -26.91 -6.58
C GLN A 3 4.02 -27.56 -7.96
N ILE A 4 4.97 -27.43 -8.89
CA ILE A 4 4.88 -28.06 -10.22
C ILE A 4 5.24 -29.55 -10.10
N SER A 5 6.32 -29.88 -9.40
CA SER A 5 6.78 -31.27 -9.24
C SER A 5 5.80 -32.15 -8.48
N THR A 6 5.00 -31.56 -7.57
CA THR A 6 3.97 -32.30 -6.84
C THR A 6 2.63 -32.38 -7.59
N GLY A 7 2.54 -31.81 -8.81
CA GLY A 7 1.29 -31.71 -9.56
C GLY A 7 0.26 -30.74 -8.95
N GLY A 8 0.66 -29.93 -7.97
CA GLY A 8 -0.21 -28.98 -7.26
C GLY A 8 -0.39 -27.63 -7.97
N MET A 9 0.12 -27.48 -9.20
CA MET A 9 -0.07 -26.29 -10.02
C MET A 9 -0.44 -26.69 -11.44
N THR A 10 -1.63 -26.26 -11.85
CA THR A 10 -2.17 -26.39 -13.21
C THR A 10 -2.33 -25.00 -13.82
N VAL A 11 -2.76 -24.93 -15.09
CA VAL A 11 -3.03 -23.65 -15.78
C VAL A 11 -4.09 -22.82 -15.05
N ASP A 12 -5.07 -23.45 -14.41
CA ASP A 12 -6.12 -22.76 -13.63
C ASP A 12 -5.57 -22.03 -12.39
N HIS A 13 -4.33 -22.31 -12.00
CA HIS A 13 -3.64 -21.65 -10.89
C HIS A 13 -2.77 -20.47 -11.33
N LEU A 14 -2.84 -20.08 -12.61
CA LEU A 14 -2.11 -18.97 -13.19
C LEU A 14 -3.03 -17.79 -13.48
N ASP A 15 -2.53 -16.58 -13.26
CA ASP A 15 -3.22 -15.38 -13.72
C ASP A 15 -3.07 -15.13 -15.23
N ALA A 16 -3.68 -14.05 -15.72
CA ALA A 16 -3.72 -13.71 -17.14
C ALA A 16 -2.33 -13.48 -17.79
N VAL A 17 -1.28 -13.26 -17.00
CA VAL A 17 0.10 -13.10 -17.48
C VAL A 17 1.00 -14.27 -17.04
N SER A 18 0.37 -15.43 -16.76
CA SER A 18 1.03 -16.69 -16.42
C SER A 18 1.83 -16.69 -15.11
N ARG A 19 1.45 -15.87 -14.13
CA ARG A 19 2.06 -15.91 -12.78
C ARG A 19 1.23 -16.80 -11.85
N PRO A 20 1.84 -17.58 -10.94
CA PRO A 20 1.09 -18.38 -9.97
C PRO A 20 0.27 -17.51 -9.01
N HIS A 21 -1.02 -17.83 -8.83
CA HIS A 21 -1.90 -17.15 -7.87
C HIS A 21 -1.41 -17.22 -6.42
N SER A 22 -0.59 -18.20 -6.07
CA SER A 22 0.07 -18.27 -4.76
C SER A 22 1.02 -17.08 -4.49
N ILE A 23 1.37 -16.30 -5.51
CA ILE A 23 2.17 -15.07 -5.43
C ILE A 23 1.33 -13.86 -5.85
N SER A 24 0.62 -13.96 -6.99
CA SER A 24 -0.09 -12.82 -7.61
C SER A 24 -1.57 -12.72 -7.21
N GLY A 25 -2.11 -13.63 -6.40
CA GLY A 25 -3.52 -13.66 -6.03
C GLY A 25 -3.97 -12.51 -5.13
N ASN A 26 -3.04 -11.73 -4.58
CA ASN A 26 -3.33 -10.54 -3.79
C ASN A 26 -2.58 -9.33 -4.37
N LEU A 27 -3.10 -8.14 -4.08
CA LEU A 27 -2.35 -6.90 -4.28
C LEU A 27 -1.27 -6.77 -3.20
N VAL A 28 -0.14 -6.16 -3.55
CA VAL A 28 0.95 -5.84 -2.61
C VAL A 28 0.44 -5.06 -1.41
N HIS A 29 -0.62 -4.25 -1.57
CA HIS A 29 -1.25 -3.52 -0.47
C HIS A 29 -1.79 -4.44 0.65
N HIS A 30 -2.12 -5.69 0.36
CA HIS A 30 -2.53 -6.65 1.37
C HIS A 30 -1.38 -6.92 2.37
N GLY A 31 -1.66 -6.79 3.67
CA GLY A 31 -0.63 -6.88 4.72
C GLY A 31 0.26 -5.64 4.86
N CYS A 32 -0.01 -4.55 4.14
CA CYS A 32 0.77 -3.32 4.26
C CYS A 32 0.73 -2.74 5.68
N SER A 33 1.89 -2.56 6.31
CA SER A 33 2.01 -1.98 7.66
C SER A 33 1.54 -0.52 7.73
N ARG A 34 1.41 0.15 6.59
CA ARG A 34 0.93 1.54 6.46
C ARG A 34 -0.56 1.62 6.11
N ASN A 35 -1.31 0.52 6.24
CA ASN A 35 -2.72 0.46 5.81
C ASN A 35 -3.61 1.49 6.53
N GLU A 36 -3.41 1.68 7.84
CA GLU A 36 -4.19 2.68 8.59
C GLU A 36 -3.96 4.11 8.05
N PHE A 37 -2.72 4.45 7.70
CA PHE A 37 -2.42 5.73 7.06
C PHE A 37 -3.06 5.87 5.67
N TYR A 38 -3.12 4.77 4.90
CA TYR A 38 -3.78 4.74 3.59
C TYR A 38 -5.29 4.96 3.69
N GLU A 39 -5.94 4.30 4.65
CA GLU A 39 -7.38 4.37 4.88
C GLU A 39 -7.81 5.81 5.18
N TYR A 40 -7.10 6.47 6.09
CA TYR A 40 -7.37 7.85 6.50
C TYR A 40 -6.72 8.92 5.61
N LYS A 41 -6.09 8.54 4.48
CA LYS A 41 -5.39 9.48 3.57
C LYS A 41 -4.38 10.40 4.27
N ALA A 42 -3.70 9.83 5.27
CA ALA A 42 -2.63 10.46 6.03
C ALA A 42 -1.29 10.10 5.37
N SER A 43 -0.86 10.94 4.44
CA SER A 43 0.23 10.60 3.52
C SER A 43 1.58 11.17 3.93
N ALA A 44 2.62 10.39 3.67
CA ALA A 44 3.99 10.85 3.64
C ALA A 44 4.19 11.82 2.48
N GLU A 45 4.95 12.88 2.71
CA GLU A 45 5.35 13.90 1.74
C GLU A 45 6.80 13.68 1.27
N LYS A 46 7.61 12.99 2.06
CA LYS A 46 9.02 12.68 1.79
C LYS A 46 9.30 11.21 2.12
N LEU A 47 10.31 10.63 1.46
CA LEU A 47 10.81 9.30 1.79
C LEU A 47 11.21 9.22 3.27
N CYS A 48 11.20 8.00 3.81
CA CYS A 48 11.44 7.69 5.22
C CYS A 48 10.37 8.17 6.22
N GLN A 49 9.40 8.99 5.82
CA GLN A 49 8.25 9.30 6.68
C GLN A 49 7.33 8.08 6.84
N VAL A 50 6.63 7.99 7.97
CA VAL A 50 5.84 6.79 8.34
C VAL A 50 4.48 6.72 7.63
N GLY A 51 3.99 7.84 7.08
CA GLY A 51 2.68 7.92 6.41
C GLY A 51 2.55 7.09 5.14
N CYS A 52 1.34 7.08 4.56
CA CYS A 52 1.10 6.39 3.30
C CYS A 52 1.88 7.03 2.14
N MET A 53 2.49 6.23 1.27
CA MET A 53 3.27 6.73 0.13
C MET A 53 2.47 6.83 -1.18
N MET A 54 1.19 6.42 -1.18
CA MET A 54 0.38 6.33 -2.41
C MET A 54 0.01 7.71 -2.99
N GLU A 55 -0.35 8.69 -2.15
CA GLU A 55 -0.82 9.98 -2.66
C GLU A 55 0.32 10.85 -3.20
N ASN A 56 1.54 10.73 -2.70
CA ASN A 56 2.62 11.67 -3.02
C ASN A 56 3.88 11.01 -3.61
N LEU A 57 4.20 9.78 -3.21
CA LEU A 57 5.51 9.17 -3.42
C LEU A 57 5.46 7.97 -4.37
N GLY A 58 4.46 7.90 -5.26
CA GLY A 58 4.41 6.96 -6.37
C GLY A 58 4.04 5.52 -6.02
N CYS A 59 3.72 5.20 -4.76
CA CYS A 59 3.48 3.81 -4.35
C CYS A 59 2.31 3.16 -5.11
N LYS A 60 2.62 2.10 -5.86
CA LYS A 60 1.69 1.29 -6.67
C LYS A 60 1.15 0.05 -5.95
N GLY A 61 1.26 -0.02 -4.61
CA GLY A 61 0.86 -1.22 -3.87
C GLY A 61 -0.59 -1.66 -4.07
N THR A 62 -1.50 -0.72 -4.37
CA THR A 62 -2.92 -0.99 -4.66
C THR A 62 -3.19 -1.36 -6.13
N GLN A 63 -2.14 -1.49 -6.94
CA GLN A 63 -2.19 -1.78 -8.38
C GLN A 63 -1.32 -2.99 -8.74
N ALA A 64 -0.27 -3.25 -7.98
CA ALA A 64 0.66 -4.36 -8.20
C ALA A 64 0.19 -5.64 -7.50
N ALA A 65 0.16 -6.74 -8.23
CA ALA A 65 -0.04 -8.08 -7.70
C ALA A 65 1.27 -8.61 -7.09
N GLY A 66 1.17 -9.20 -5.89
CA GLY A 66 2.32 -9.72 -5.17
C GLY A 66 2.06 -9.86 -3.68
N ASP A 67 2.87 -10.67 -3.03
CA ASP A 67 2.72 -11.02 -1.62
C ASP A 67 3.86 -10.48 -0.74
N CYS A 68 4.58 -9.45 -1.22
CA CYS A 68 5.79 -8.93 -0.56
C CYS A 68 5.56 -8.50 0.89
N ASN A 69 4.34 -8.07 1.24
CA ASN A 69 3.99 -7.63 2.59
C ASN A 69 3.50 -8.76 3.51
N THR A 70 3.06 -9.89 2.96
CA THR A 70 2.62 -11.05 3.76
C THR A 70 3.67 -12.15 3.85
N ARG A 71 4.45 -12.38 2.78
CA ARG A 71 5.56 -13.33 2.75
C ARG A 71 6.84 -12.78 3.38
N ALA A 72 7.07 -11.47 3.24
CA ALA A 72 8.31 -10.78 3.56
C ALA A 72 9.55 -11.23 2.74
N TRP A 73 10.54 -10.35 2.66
CA TRP A 73 11.84 -10.61 2.05
C TRP A 73 12.85 -11.02 3.12
N ASN A 74 13.66 -12.06 2.87
CA ASN A 74 14.76 -12.48 3.76
C ASN A 74 14.33 -12.71 5.23
N GLY A 75 13.08 -13.15 5.44
CA GLY A 75 12.50 -13.38 6.78
C GLY A 75 11.90 -12.14 7.45
N SER A 76 12.08 -10.93 6.90
CA SER A 76 11.44 -9.72 7.43
C SER A 76 11.36 -8.57 6.43
N GLY A 77 10.21 -7.90 6.39
CA GLY A 77 10.04 -6.64 5.69
C GLY A 77 9.79 -6.75 4.19
N SER A 78 9.65 -5.58 3.57
CA SER A 78 9.37 -5.34 2.15
C SER A 78 9.92 -3.96 1.76
N CYS A 79 9.81 -3.58 0.48
CA CYS A 79 10.14 -2.22 0.05
C CYS A 79 9.41 -1.15 0.89
N ILE A 80 8.12 -1.36 1.13
CA ILE A 80 7.25 -0.41 1.83
C ILE A 80 7.62 -0.32 3.31
N SER A 81 7.91 -1.45 3.97
CA SER A 81 8.39 -1.40 5.36
C SER A 81 9.80 -0.81 5.46
N GLY A 82 10.61 -0.96 4.42
CA GLY A 82 11.92 -0.32 4.27
C GLY A 82 11.87 1.17 3.92
N GLY A 83 10.68 1.76 3.76
CA GLY A 83 10.54 3.20 3.52
C GLY A 83 10.55 3.62 2.06
N TYR A 84 10.45 2.68 1.12
CA TYR A 84 10.44 2.95 -0.32
C TYR A 84 9.10 2.53 -0.96
N PRO A 85 8.53 3.34 -1.88
CA PRO A 85 7.27 3.00 -2.55
C PRO A 85 7.36 1.68 -3.33
N CYS A 86 6.24 0.95 -3.40
CA CYS A 86 6.13 -0.13 -4.36
C CYS A 86 6.14 0.46 -5.78
N ILE A 87 7.02 -0.05 -6.63
CA ILE A 87 7.17 0.39 -8.03
C ILE A 87 6.48 -0.54 -9.04
N ALA A 88 5.67 -1.49 -8.55
CA ALA A 88 5.03 -2.52 -9.36
C ALA A 88 6.00 -3.40 -10.17
N CYS A 89 7.18 -3.75 -9.63
CA CYS A 89 8.18 -4.56 -10.35
C CYS A 89 7.73 -5.98 -10.76
N THR A 90 6.56 -6.42 -10.30
CA THR A 90 5.93 -7.69 -10.67
C THR A 90 4.94 -7.55 -11.83
N GLU A 91 4.64 -6.33 -12.27
CA GLU A 91 3.72 -6.04 -13.37
C GLU A 91 4.48 -5.80 -14.69
N PRO A 92 3.91 -6.21 -15.84
CA PRO A 92 4.46 -5.86 -17.15
C PRO A 92 4.54 -4.33 -17.35
N GLY A 93 5.64 -3.84 -17.91
CA GLY A 93 5.84 -2.42 -18.23
C GLY A 93 6.20 -1.53 -17.03
N PHE A 94 6.52 -2.11 -15.87
CA PHE A 94 6.89 -1.36 -14.67
C PHE A 94 8.12 -0.45 -14.88
N GLU A 95 9.00 -0.83 -15.80
CA GLU A 95 10.25 -0.16 -16.13
C GLU A 95 10.02 1.21 -16.78
N GLU A 96 8.86 1.44 -17.39
CA GLU A 96 8.47 2.68 -18.08
C GLU A 96 7.22 3.32 -17.44
N PRO A 97 7.29 3.82 -16.19
CA PRO A 97 6.13 4.39 -15.49
C PRO A 97 5.64 5.73 -16.07
N GLY A 98 6.43 6.37 -16.95
CA GLY A 98 6.12 7.69 -17.52
C GLY A 98 6.30 8.88 -16.56
N HIS A 99 6.80 8.64 -15.35
CA HIS A 99 7.10 9.63 -14.32
C HIS A 99 8.15 9.07 -13.33
N PRO A 100 8.81 9.89 -12.48
CA PRO A 100 9.72 9.37 -11.46
C PRO A 100 9.01 8.37 -10.51
N PHE A 101 9.68 7.25 -10.17
CA PHE A 101 9.12 6.19 -9.32
C PHE A 101 8.65 6.66 -7.94
N ALA A 102 9.32 7.67 -7.38
CA ALA A 102 9.03 8.23 -6.06
C ALA A 102 8.12 9.46 -6.12
N GLU A 103 7.31 9.61 -7.18
CA GLU A 103 6.38 10.70 -7.38
C GLU A 103 5.02 10.18 -7.83
N THR A 104 3.94 10.67 -7.23
CA THR A 104 2.57 10.36 -7.69
C THR A 104 2.09 11.43 -8.66
N PRO A 105 1.82 11.10 -9.93
CA PRO A 105 1.24 12.06 -10.87
C PRO A 105 -0.20 12.38 -10.49
N LYS A 106 -0.59 13.66 -10.61
CA LYS A 106 -1.89 14.17 -10.17
C LYS A 106 -2.52 15.08 -11.21
N ILE A 107 -3.85 15.06 -11.26
CA ILE A 107 -4.67 16.05 -11.97
C ILE A 107 -5.56 16.72 -10.94
N ALA A 108 -5.51 18.05 -10.82
CA ALA A 108 -6.25 18.82 -9.82
C ALA A 108 -6.07 18.27 -8.38
N GLY A 109 -4.87 17.80 -8.04
CA GLY A 109 -4.55 17.24 -6.73
C GLY A 109 -4.96 15.77 -6.52
N ILE A 110 -5.64 15.14 -7.48
CA ILE A 110 -6.10 13.75 -7.39
C ILE A 110 -5.10 12.82 -8.11
N PRO A 111 -4.63 11.73 -7.46
CA PRO A 111 -3.76 10.74 -8.09
C PRO A 111 -4.37 10.12 -9.36
N ILE A 112 -3.58 9.98 -10.42
CA ILE A 112 -4.03 9.34 -11.68
C ILE A 112 -4.14 7.81 -11.51
N GLY A 113 -3.17 7.21 -10.82
CA GLY A 113 -3.14 5.78 -10.54
C GLY A 113 -4.04 5.41 -9.36
N LEU A 114 -5.29 5.05 -9.66
CA LEU A 114 -6.30 4.64 -8.67
C LEU A 114 -6.28 3.12 -8.46
N PRO A 115 -6.84 2.59 -7.35
CA PRO A 115 -7.00 1.15 -7.16
C PRO A 115 -7.72 0.48 -8.33
N THR A 116 -7.29 -0.72 -8.71
CA THR A 116 -7.76 -1.44 -9.91
C THR A 116 -9.26 -1.71 -9.90
N ASP A 117 -9.81 -2.05 -8.74
CA ASP A 117 -11.18 -2.59 -8.61
C ASP A 117 -12.17 -1.59 -8.00
N MET A 118 -11.85 -0.29 -8.03
CA MET A 118 -12.70 0.76 -7.45
C MET A 118 -13.11 1.82 -8.50
N PRO A 119 -14.42 2.09 -8.68
CA PRO A 119 -14.85 3.19 -9.54
C PRO A 119 -14.32 4.53 -9.05
N LYS A 120 -13.81 5.35 -9.97
CA LYS A 120 -13.08 6.59 -9.64
C LYS A 120 -13.87 7.55 -8.75
N ALA A 121 -15.17 7.74 -9.03
CA ALA A 121 -16.03 8.63 -8.27
C ALA A 121 -16.17 8.20 -6.80
N TRP A 122 -16.34 6.90 -6.57
CA TRP A 122 -16.42 6.34 -5.22
C TRP A 122 -15.09 6.45 -4.48
N PHE A 123 -13.98 6.21 -5.18
CA PHE A 123 -12.65 6.41 -4.60
C PHE A 123 -12.45 7.85 -4.13
N VAL A 124 -12.81 8.83 -4.96
CA VAL A 124 -12.68 10.26 -4.61
C VAL A 124 -13.56 10.59 -3.41
N ALA A 125 -14.84 10.21 -3.44
CA ALA A 125 -15.77 10.47 -2.34
C ALA A 125 -15.29 9.86 -1.01
N LEU A 126 -14.92 8.58 -1.00
CA LEU A 126 -14.41 7.90 0.19
C LEU A 126 -13.09 8.50 0.66
N SER A 127 -12.18 8.83 -0.25
CA SER A 127 -10.90 9.45 0.09
C SER A 127 -11.10 10.82 0.75
N SER A 128 -11.99 11.65 0.22
CA SER A 128 -12.31 12.95 0.82
C SER A 128 -12.91 12.80 2.22
N LEU A 129 -13.86 11.88 2.41
CA LEU A 129 -14.46 11.62 3.72
C LEU A 129 -13.42 11.09 4.72
N SER A 130 -12.62 10.11 4.33
CA SER A 130 -11.57 9.55 5.19
C SER A 130 -10.52 10.58 5.56
N LYS A 131 -10.15 11.47 4.64
CA LYS A 131 -9.20 12.56 4.90
C LYS A 131 -9.75 13.62 5.84
N ALA A 132 -11.05 13.92 5.74
CA ALA A 132 -11.72 14.79 6.71
C ALA A 132 -11.78 14.15 8.11
N ALA A 133 -11.94 12.82 8.16
CA ALA A 133 -12.01 12.05 9.39
C ALA A 133 -10.65 11.66 9.99
N THR A 134 -9.51 12.02 9.38
CA THR A 134 -8.17 11.60 9.82
C THR A 134 -7.92 11.96 11.29
N PRO A 135 -7.68 11.00 12.20
CA PRO A 135 -7.31 11.26 13.58
C PRO A 135 -6.02 12.08 13.69
N ARG A 136 -5.93 12.93 14.71
CA ARG A 136 -4.73 13.76 15.01
C ARG A 136 -3.44 12.93 14.99
N ARG A 137 -3.47 11.75 15.62
CA ARG A 137 -2.33 10.81 15.65
C ARG A 137 -1.79 10.49 14.26
N LEU A 138 -2.67 10.16 13.31
CA LEU A 138 -2.26 9.78 11.97
C LEU A 138 -1.77 11.00 11.19
N ARG A 139 -2.48 12.12 11.32
CA ARG A 139 -2.14 13.37 10.64
C ARG A 139 -0.75 13.87 11.02
N GLU A 140 -0.43 13.90 12.31
CA GLU A 140 0.86 14.37 12.82
C GLU A 140 1.99 13.37 12.54
N ASN A 141 1.73 12.07 12.66
CA ASN A 141 2.76 11.07 12.40
C ASN A 141 3.06 10.93 10.90
N ALA A 142 2.09 11.08 10.00
CA ALA A 142 2.26 10.77 8.59
C ALA A 142 3.45 11.48 7.92
N SER A 143 3.73 12.72 8.35
CA SER A 143 4.83 13.56 7.86
C SER A 143 6.09 13.51 8.74
N SER A 144 6.19 12.57 9.67
CA SER A 144 7.37 12.35 10.50
C SER A 144 8.09 11.06 10.12
N ASP A 145 9.40 11.01 10.36
CA ASP A 145 10.26 9.83 10.22
C ASP A 145 10.07 8.79 11.35
N ARG A 146 9.29 9.13 12.39
CA ARG A 146 9.00 8.28 13.55
C ARG A 146 7.62 8.58 14.12
N LEU A 147 7.16 7.73 15.05
CA LEU A 147 5.90 7.99 15.77
C LEU A 147 6.14 9.04 16.86
N ASN A 148 5.47 10.18 16.74
CA ASN A 148 5.49 11.25 17.75
C ASN A 148 4.24 11.21 18.65
N VAL A 149 3.11 10.82 18.08
CA VAL A 149 1.83 10.69 18.79
C VAL A 149 1.45 9.23 18.88
N TYR A 150 1.10 8.77 20.08
CA TYR A 150 0.68 7.40 20.36
C TYR A 150 -0.84 7.32 20.59
N PRO A 151 -1.45 6.13 20.45
CA PRO A 151 -2.85 5.95 20.80
C PRO A 151 -3.11 6.26 22.29
N GLU A 152 -4.10 7.11 22.56
CA GLU A 152 -4.51 7.40 23.93
C GLU A 152 -5.28 6.21 24.53
N ARG A 153 -4.82 5.68 25.67
CA ARG A 153 -5.61 4.73 26.46
C ARG A 153 -6.57 5.53 27.34
N LYS A 154 -7.88 5.48 27.06
CA LYS A 154 -8.87 6.01 28.00
C LYS A 154 -8.73 5.24 29.31
N LYS A 155 -8.41 5.93 30.41
CA LYS A 155 -8.52 5.34 31.75
C LYS A 155 -10.00 5.08 32.01
N THR A 156 -10.45 3.86 31.83
CA THR A 156 -11.74 3.42 32.35
C THR A 156 -11.64 3.49 33.86
N GLY A 157 -12.28 4.49 34.46
CA GLY A 157 -12.38 4.61 35.91
C GLY A 157 -13.23 3.48 36.47
N ARG A 158 -12.68 2.27 36.60
CA ARG A 158 -13.11 1.37 37.67
C ARG A 158 -12.57 1.99 38.95
N LYS A 159 -13.41 2.75 39.63
CA LYS A 159 -13.26 2.94 41.07
C LYS A 159 -13.32 1.53 41.67
N LEU A 160 -12.16 1.04 42.14
CA LEU A 160 -12.14 -0.05 43.11
C LEU A 160 -12.73 0.45 44.43
#